data_AF-A0A7W7WSP0-F1
#
_entry.id   AF-A0A7W7WSP0-F1
#
_cell.length_a   1.000
_cell.length_b   1.000
_cell.length_c   1.000
_cell.angle_alpha   90.00
_cell.angle_beta   90.00
_cell.angle_gamma   90.00
#
_symmetry.space_group_name_H-M   'P 1'
#
loop_
_entity.id
_entity.type
_entity.pdbx_description
1 polymer ?
#
loop_
_entity_poly.entity_id
_entity_poly.type
_entity_poly.pdbx_seq_one_letter_code
_entity_poly.pdbx_strand_id
1 'polypeptide(L)'
;MAYERARPYRHRPRRRLRTAFTLAALVTLVCCVGAAGLGLWNFQSVRRSTGPARSAAETFLADLAAGEHARAYDRLCPATRQRWSREDFVRRAVTPEKISRYTIEDTSVAAKDGRLRATVTAQLIRGHDTVDRHDLPVVQSDDGWQVCGDPF
;
A
#
# COMPACT_ATOMS: atom_id res chain seq x y z
N MET A 1 -32.46 -63.97 -49.51
CA MET A 1 -31.73 -62.75 -49.92
C MET A 1 -31.74 -61.80 -48.74
N ALA A 2 -30.58 -61.58 -48.11
CA ALA A 2 -30.41 -60.70 -46.97
C ALA A 2 -30.54 -59.23 -47.43
N TYR A 3 -31.23 -58.40 -46.65
CA TYR A 3 -31.05 -56.95 -46.73
C TYR A 3 -30.49 -56.46 -45.39
N GLU A 4 -29.40 -55.73 -45.51
CA GLU A 4 -28.56 -55.24 -44.44
C GLU A 4 -29.27 -54.09 -43.71
N ARG A 5 -29.50 -54.24 -42.40
CA ARG A 5 -30.01 -53.15 -41.56
C ARG A 5 -28.89 -52.13 -41.34
N ALA A 6 -28.85 -51.09 -42.16
CA ALA A 6 -28.08 -49.89 -41.87
C ALA A 6 -28.53 -49.29 -40.53
N ARG A 7 -27.61 -49.15 -39.57
CA ARG A 7 -27.89 -48.45 -38.31
C ARG A 7 -27.81 -46.94 -38.54
N PRO A 8 -28.81 -46.14 -38.11
CA PRO A 8 -28.75 -44.70 -38.27
C PRO A 8 -27.64 -44.10 -37.39
N TYR A 9 -26.78 -43.30 -38.01
CA TYR A 9 -25.78 -42.48 -37.35
C TYR A 9 -26.50 -41.47 -36.44
N ARG A 10 -26.41 -41.65 -35.12
CA ARG A 10 -26.96 -40.69 -34.14
C ARG A 10 -26.18 -39.38 -34.23
N HIS A 11 -26.69 -38.41 -34.99
CA HIS A 11 -26.30 -37.02 -34.80
C HIS A 11 -26.75 -36.54 -33.42
N ARG A 12 -25.86 -36.64 -32.42
CA ARG A 12 -26.07 -36.03 -31.11
C ARG A 12 -25.99 -34.50 -31.20
N PRO A 13 -26.83 -33.78 -30.43
CA PRO A 13 -27.32 -32.46 -30.80
C PRO A 13 -26.29 -31.36 -30.53
N ARG A 14 -25.82 -30.71 -31.61
CA ARG A 14 -24.99 -29.48 -31.58
C ARG A 14 -25.55 -28.38 -30.67
N ARG A 15 -26.86 -28.37 -30.41
CA ARG A 15 -27.52 -27.40 -29.51
C ARG A 15 -27.05 -27.52 -28.05
N ARG A 16 -26.85 -28.72 -27.50
CA ARG A 16 -26.41 -28.88 -26.10
C ARG A 16 -24.98 -28.38 -25.88
N LEU A 17 -24.10 -28.58 -26.86
CA LEU A 17 -22.74 -28.05 -26.83
C LEU A 17 -22.75 -26.51 -26.90
N ARG A 18 -23.57 -25.92 -27.78
CA ARG A 18 -23.71 -24.44 -27.85
C ARG A 18 -24.18 -23.85 -26.52
N THR A 19 -25.20 -24.44 -25.89
CA THR A 19 -25.68 -23.98 -24.57
C THR A 19 -24.61 -24.11 -23.48
N ALA A 20 -23.87 -25.22 -23.46
CA ALA A 20 -22.78 -25.41 -22.51
C ALA A 20 -21.66 -24.37 -22.69
N PHE A 21 -21.27 -24.06 -23.93
CA PHE A 21 -20.29 -23.02 -24.22
C PHE A 21 -20.78 -21.63 -23.84
N THR A 22 -22.05 -21.30 -24.10
CA THR A 22 -22.63 -20.01 -23.71
C THR A 22 -22.63 -19.83 -22.19
N LEU A 23 -23.00 -20.88 -21.43
CA LEU A 23 -22.97 -20.84 -19.97
C LEU A 23 -21.54 -20.70 -19.44
N ALA A 24 -20.58 -21.45 -19.99
CA ALA A 24 -19.19 -21.35 -19.60
C ALA A 24 -18.62 -19.94 -19.88
N ALA A 25 -18.91 -19.36 -21.04
CA ALA A 25 -18.49 -18.00 -21.37
C ALA A 25 -19.08 -16.96 -20.40
N LEU A 26 -20.34 -17.13 -20.00
CA LEU A 26 -21.01 -16.22 -19.08
C LEU A 26 -20.42 -16.29 -17.67
N VAL A 27 -20.10 -17.49 -17.18
CA VAL A 27 -19.42 -17.69 -15.89
C VAL A 27 -18.03 -17.07 -15.91
N THR A 28 -17.24 -17.30 -16.97
CA THR A 28 -15.91 -16.70 -17.09
C THR A 28 -15.99 -15.18 -17.11
N LEU A 29 -16.93 -14.61 -17.86
CA LEU A 29 -17.10 -13.15 -17.93
C LEU A 29 -17.48 -12.57 -16.55
N VAL A 30 -18.40 -13.21 -15.82
CA VAL A 30 -18.77 -12.80 -14.45
C VAL A 30 -17.58 -12.93 -13.49
N CYS A 31 -16.79 -14.01 -13.59
CA CYS A 31 -15.60 -14.21 -12.77
C CYS A 31 -14.54 -13.14 -13.06
N CYS A 32 -14.27 -12.83 -14.34
CA CYS A 32 -13.31 -11.81 -14.74
C CYS A 32 -13.77 -10.41 -14.34
N VAL A 33 -15.06 -10.07 -14.51
CA VAL A 33 -15.60 -8.77 -14.10
C VAL A 33 -15.64 -8.66 -12.57
N GLY A 34 -15.95 -9.74 -11.86
CA GLY A 34 -15.90 -9.78 -10.40
C GLY A 34 -14.48 -9.60 -9.87
N ALA A 35 -13.50 -10.31 -10.42
CA ALA A 35 -12.09 -10.18 -10.04
C ALA A 35 -11.55 -8.78 -10.37
N ALA A 36 -11.86 -8.23 -11.54
CA ALA A 36 -11.46 -6.87 -11.92
C ALA A 36 -12.14 -5.81 -11.04
N GLY A 37 -13.43 -5.95 -10.75
CA GLY A 37 -14.18 -5.04 -9.88
C GLY A 37 -13.67 -5.04 -8.44
N LEU A 38 -13.45 -6.23 -7.86
CA LEU A 38 -12.87 -6.38 -6.53
C LEU A 38 -11.42 -5.88 -6.45
N GLY A 39 -10.64 -6.08 -7.52
CA GLY A 39 -9.29 -5.57 -7.65
C GLY A 39 -9.23 -4.05 -7.71
N LEU A 40 -10.08 -3.42 -8.55
CA LEU A 40 -10.14 -1.96 -8.68
C LEU A 40 -10.66 -1.28 -7.40
N TRP A 41 -11.66 -1.87 -6.73
CA TRP A 41 -12.18 -1.32 -5.47
C TRP A 41 -11.15 -1.38 -4.34
N ASN A 42 -10.43 -2.51 -4.20
CA ASN A 42 -9.32 -2.63 -3.24
C ASN A 42 -8.21 -1.63 -3.57
N PHE A 43 -7.84 -1.51 -4.85
CA PHE A 43 -6.78 -0.60 -5.26
C PHE A 43 -7.12 0.87 -5.01
N GLN A 44 -8.36 1.29 -5.26
CA GLN A 44 -8.79 2.67 -4.94
C GLN A 44 -8.87 2.92 -3.43
N SER A 45 -9.31 1.94 -2.64
CA SER A 45 -9.40 2.08 -1.18
C SER A 45 -8.02 2.17 -0.54
N VAL A 46 -7.06 1.35 -0.99
CA VAL A 46 -5.66 1.44 -0.54
C VAL A 46 -5.06 2.79 -0.94
N ARG A 47 -5.22 3.22 -2.20
CA ARG A 47 -4.71 4.52 -2.68
C ARG A 47 -5.27 5.72 -1.91
N ARG A 48 -6.54 5.70 -1.49
CA ARG A 48 -7.13 6.77 -0.66
C ARG A 48 -6.44 6.89 0.70
N SER A 49 -5.94 5.80 1.26
CA SER A 49 -5.20 5.80 2.54
C SER A 49 -3.70 6.04 2.35
N THR A 50 -3.14 5.67 1.20
CA THR A 50 -1.74 5.93 0.84
C THR A 50 -1.41 7.42 0.83
N GLY A 51 -2.30 8.26 0.28
CA GLY A 51 -2.09 9.71 0.18
C GLY A 51 -1.88 10.40 1.54
N PRO A 52 -2.81 10.27 2.50
CA PRO A 52 -2.67 10.85 3.83
C PRO A 52 -1.45 10.32 4.61
N ALA A 53 -1.17 9.02 4.52
CA ALA A 53 0.01 8.43 5.17
C ALA A 53 1.33 9.00 4.60
N ARG A 54 1.42 9.08 3.26
CA ARG A 54 2.56 9.68 2.56
C ARG A 54 2.74 11.14 2.96
N SER A 55 1.66 11.92 2.98
CA SER A 55 1.69 13.35 3.34
C SER A 55 2.15 13.58 4.78
N ALA A 56 1.76 12.72 5.73
CA ALA A 56 2.23 12.81 7.11
C ALA A 56 3.75 12.57 7.22
N ALA A 57 4.27 11.54 6.54
CA ALA A 57 5.71 11.29 6.48
C ALA A 57 6.46 12.41 5.73
N GLU A 58 5.90 12.92 4.63
CA GLU A 58 6.46 14.04 3.88
C GLU A 58 6.59 15.29 4.75
N THR A 59 5.57 15.61 5.53
CA THR A 59 5.60 16.78 6.42
C THR A 59 6.60 16.59 7.56
N PHE A 60 6.72 15.38 8.11
CA PHE A 60 7.75 15.05 9.10
C PHE A 60 9.16 15.22 8.54
N LEU A 61 9.43 14.71 7.34
CA LEU A 61 10.72 14.87 6.66
C LEU A 61 11.00 16.32 6.28
N ALA A 62 9.97 17.08 5.88
CA ALA A 62 10.07 18.52 5.62
C ALA A 62 10.50 19.29 6.87
N ASP A 63 9.90 19.00 8.03
CA ASP A 63 10.27 19.63 9.29
C ASP A 63 11.72 19.27 9.69
N LEU A 64 12.15 18.01 9.50
CA LEU A 64 13.53 17.61 9.74
C LEU A 64 14.52 18.32 8.79
N ALA A 65 14.20 18.41 7.50
CA ALA A 65 15.01 19.10 6.50
C ALA A 65 15.02 20.63 6.70
N ALA A 66 13.97 21.20 7.29
CA ALA A 66 13.93 22.61 7.69
C ALA A 66 14.78 22.88 8.94
N GLY A 67 15.09 21.86 9.74
CA GLY A 67 15.71 22.02 11.06
C GLY A 67 14.67 22.28 12.18
N GLU A 68 13.39 22.15 11.87
CA GLU A 68 12.26 22.31 12.78
C GLU A 68 12.04 21.01 13.60
N HIS A 69 13.10 20.51 14.23
CA HIS A 69 13.10 19.20 14.92
C HIS A 69 12.04 19.11 16.02
N ALA A 70 11.74 20.23 16.69
CA ALA A 70 10.67 20.32 17.67
C ALA A 70 9.28 20.07 17.06
N ARG A 71 9.02 20.58 15.84
CA ARG A 71 7.76 20.33 15.11
C ARG A 71 7.71 18.91 14.58
N ALA A 72 8.83 18.38 14.08
CA ALA A 72 8.93 16.98 13.66
C ALA A 72 8.58 16.03 14.83
N TYR A 73 9.05 16.33 16.04
CA TYR A 73 8.71 15.57 17.25
C TYR A 73 7.21 15.55 17.54
N ASP A 74 6.50 16.65 17.31
CA ASP A 74 5.05 16.74 17.57
C ASP A 74 4.21 15.87 16.62
N ARG A 75 4.78 15.43 15.50
CA ARG A 75 4.16 14.49 14.56
C ARG A 75 4.36 13.02 14.94
N LEU A 76 5.17 12.76 15.96
CA LEU A 76 5.40 11.41 16.44
C LEU A 76 4.18 10.91 17.21
N CYS A 77 3.90 9.61 17.05
CA CYS A 77 2.81 9.01 17.80
C CYS A 77 3.12 8.93 19.30
N PRO A 78 2.10 8.89 20.17
CA PRO A 78 2.29 8.92 21.62
C PRO A 78 3.25 7.85 22.13
N ALA A 79 3.19 6.63 21.59
CA ALA A 79 4.08 5.54 21.97
C ALA A 79 5.56 5.84 21.63
N THR A 80 5.83 6.56 20.54
CA THR A 80 7.19 6.99 20.20
C THR A 80 7.64 8.13 21.09
N ARG A 81 6.76 9.11 21.36
CA ARG A 81 7.04 10.22 22.31
C ARG A 81 7.26 9.77 23.76
N GLN A 82 6.77 8.59 24.13
CA GLN A 82 7.07 7.98 25.43
C GLN A 82 8.45 7.33 25.47
N ARG A 83 8.96 6.84 24.33
CA ARG A 83 10.29 6.21 24.23
C ARG A 83 11.40 7.22 23.99
N TRP A 84 11.10 8.31 23.30
CA TRP A 84 12.02 9.38 22.97
C TRP A 84 11.56 10.65 23.67
N SER A 85 12.35 11.18 24.61
CA SER A 85 12.10 12.53 25.09
C SER A 85 12.27 13.53 23.95
N ARG A 86 11.63 14.70 24.06
CA ARG A 86 11.73 15.75 23.05
C ARG A 86 13.19 16.20 22.89
N GLU A 87 13.90 16.35 24.00
CA GLU A 87 15.30 16.77 24.03
C GLU A 87 16.21 15.72 23.39
N ASP A 88 15.97 14.43 23.65
CA ASP A 88 16.75 13.34 23.03
C ASP A 88 16.49 13.24 21.54
N PHE A 89 15.24 13.38 21.12
CA PHE A 89 14.88 13.39 19.70
C PHE A 89 15.57 14.56 18.98
N VAL A 90 15.48 15.78 19.51
CA VAL A 90 16.10 16.95 18.89
C VAL A 90 17.62 16.79 18.82
N ARG A 91 18.25 16.31 19.90
CA ARG A 91 19.70 16.09 19.93
C ARG A 91 20.15 15.06 18.89
N ARG A 92 19.40 13.96 18.69
CA ARG A 92 19.70 12.95 17.67
C ARG A 92 19.34 13.40 16.26
N ALA A 93 18.30 14.20 16.09
CA ALA A 93 17.91 14.72 14.77
C ALA A 93 18.99 15.64 14.15
N VAL A 94 19.84 16.23 14.98
CA VAL A 94 20.97 17.05 14.55
C VAL A 94 22.19 16.21 14.13
N THR A 95 22.30 14.94 14.56
CA THR A 95 23.51 14.12 14.40
C THR A 95 23.13 12.68 14.02
N PRO A 96 23.40 12.18 12.80
CA PRO A 96 24.46 12.55 11.87
C PRO A 96 23.94 13.29 10.62
N GLU A 97 24.52 14.46 10.35
CA GLU A 97 24.29 15.36 9.20
C GLU A 97 22.83 15.68 8.83
N LYS A 98 22.54 16.98 8.68
CA LYS A 98 21.23 17.46 8.30
C LYS A 98 20.78 16.83 6.97
N ILE A 99 19.52 16.39 6.93
CA ILE A 99 18.85 15.96 5.70
C ILE A 99 18.79 17.17 4.76
N SER A 100 19.51 17.12 3.64
CA SER A 100 19.53 18.19 2.64
C SER A 100 18.41 18.04 1.62
N ARG A 101 18.05 16.79 1.29
CA ARG A 101 16.95 16.44 0.40
C ARG A 101 16.36 15.09 0.81
N TYR A 102 15.09 14.89 0.49
CA TYR A 102 14.47 13.57 0.60
C TYR A 102 13.56 13.32 -0.60
N THR A 103 13.36 12.05 -0.92
CA THR A 103 12.43 11.58 -1.94
C THR A 103 11.66 10.39 -1.38
N ILE A 104 10.33 10.47 -1.36
CA ILE A 104 9.52 9.30 -0.97
C ILE A 104 9.36 8.39 -2.18
N GLU A 105 9.94 7.20 -2.10
CA GLU A 105 9.95 6.21 -3.18
C GLU A 105 8.70 5.34 -3.18
N ASP A 106 8.28 4.87 -2.01
CA ASP A 106 7.16 3.95 -1.88
C ASP A 106 6.30 4.25 -0.65
N THR A 107 5.04 3.82 -0.69
CA THR A 107 4.15 3.86 0.46
C THR A 107 3.20 2.67 0.40
N SER A 108 3.39 1.74 1.34
CA SER A 108 2.52 0.58 1.49
C SER A 108 1.61 0.78 2.69
N VAL A 109 0.32 0.46 2.55
CA VAL A 109 -0.67 0.55 3.63
C VAL A 109 -1.30 -0.81 3.88
N ALA A 110 -1.36 -1.22 5.14
CA ALA A 110 -1.97 -2.46 5.57
C ALA A 110 -2.81 -2.24 6.85
N ALA A 111 -3.91 -2.97 6.97
CA ALA A 111 -4.65 -3.05 8.23
C ALA A 111 -4.00 -4.11 9.13
N LYS A 112 -3.72 -3.76 10.39
CA LYS A 112 -3.22 -4.69 11.40
C LYS A 112 -3.84 -4.34 12.76
N ASP A 113 -4.42 -5.34 13.42
CA ASP A 113 -5.12 -5.20 14.70
C ASP A 113 -6.25 -4.15 14.67
N GLY A 114 -6.98 -4.08 13.55
CA GLY A 114 -8.09 -3.11 13.37
C GLY A 114 -7.65 -1.66 13.12
N ARG A 115 -6.35 -1.40 12.97
CA ARG A 115 -5.81 -0.06 12.66
C ARG A 115 -5.07 -0.06 11.33
N LEU A 116 -5.18 1.02 10.56
CA LEU A 116 -4.34 1.20 9.39
C LEU A 116 -2.92 1.58 9.81
N ARG A 117 -1.94 0.88 9.24
CA ARG A 117 -0.52 1.14 9.37
C ARG A 117 0.06 1.27 7.97
N ALA A 118 1.00 2.18 7.81
CA ALA A 118 1.71 2.38 6.58
C ALA A 118 3.22 2.30 6.83
N THR A 119 3.95 1.83 5.83
CA THR A 119 5.39 1.98 5.75
C THR A 119 5.68 2.91 4.59
N VAL A 120 6.27 4.06 4.90
CA VAL A 120 6.69 5.05 3.89
C VAL A 120 8.19 4.90 3.71
N THR A 121 8.62 4.45 2.54
CA THR A 121 10.04 4.31 2.23
C THR A 121 10.54 5.58 1.56
N ALA A 122 11.52 6.21 2.19
CA ALA A 122 12.13 7.45 1.71
C ALA A 122 13.63 7.29 1.51
N GLN A 123 14.12 7.90 0.44
CA GLN A 123 15.52 8.14 0.22
C GLN A 123 15.88 9.50 0.84
N LEU A 124 16.85 9.52 1.75
CA LEU A 124 17.38 10.72 2.39
C LEU A 124 18.77 11.00 1.84
N ILE A 125 19.01 12.26 1.47
CA ILE A 125 20.33 12.75 1.10
C ILE A 125 20.84 13.59 2.26
N ARG A 126 22.02 13.25 2.76
CA ARG A 126 22.69 13.93 3.88
C ARG A 126 24.09 14.39 3.45
N GLY A 127 24.53 15.53 4.00
CA GLY A 127 25.86 16.09 3.77
C GLY A 127 26.27 16.17 2.28
N HIS A 128 27.48 15.70 1.99
CA HIS A 128 28.08 15.64 0.65
C HIS A 128 27.58 14.41 -0.14
N ASP A 129 26.27 14.32 -0.36
CA ASP A 129 25.60 13.32 -1.22
C ASP A 129 25.56 11.88 -0.66
N THR A 130 25.60 11.72 0.66
CA THR A 130 25.32 10.40 1.25
C THR A 130 23.84 10.09 1.09
N VAL A 131 23.54 9.03 0.33
CA VAL A 131 22.18 8.57 0.07
C VAL A 131 21.85 7.39 0.98
N ASP A 132 20.79 7.51 1.75
CA ASP A 132 20.33 6.49 2.69
C ASP A 132 18.84 6.20 2.52
N ARG A 133 18.44 4.95 2.70
CA ARG A 133 17.04 4.52 2.54
C ARG A 133 16.46 4.23 3.91
N HIS A 134 15.42 4.98 4.26
CA HIS A 134 14.72 4.83 5.52
C HIS A 134 13.26 4.44 5.34
N ASP A 135 12.84 3.46 6.13
CA ASP A 135 11.43 3.09 6.27
C ASP A 135 10.84 3.82 7.47
N LEU A 136 9.84 4.65 7.22
CA LEU A 136 9.10 5.41 8.23
C LEU A 136 7.77 4.70 8.52
N PRO A 137 7.60 4.07 9.68
CA PRO A 137 6.31 3.53 10.08
C PRO A 137 5.37 4.69 10.38
N VAL A 138 4.17 4.66 9.80
CA VAL A 138 3.11 5.65 10.04
C VAL A 138 1.87 4.90 10.47
N VAL A 139 1.18 5.36 11.50
CA VAL A 139 -0.02 4.70 12.03
C VAL A 139 -1.17 5.69 12.02
N GLN A 140 -2.34 5.23 11.58
CA GLN A 140 -3.56 6.01 11.69
C GLN A 140 -4.04 6.01 13.15
N SER A 141 -4.24 7.21 13.68
CA SER A 141 -4.81 7.51 14.99
C SER A 141 -6.02 8.43 14.84
N ASP A 142 -6.70 8.71 15.95
CA ASP A 142 -7.85 9.63 15.98
C ASP A 142 -7.45 11.06 15.56
N ASP A 143 -6.21 11.46 15.85
CA ASP A 143 -5.63 12.75 15.47
C ASP A 143 -5.05 12.74 14.03
N GLY A 144 -5.27 11.67 13.27
CA GLY A 144 -4.73 11.46 11.93
C GLY A 144 -3.51 10.54 11.88
N TRP A 145 -2.76 10.63 10.78
CA TRP A 145 -1.58 9.79 10.54
C TRP A 145 -0.35 10.35 11.27
N GLN A 146 0.31 9.52 12.07
CA GLN A 146 1.45 9.91 12.89
C GLN A 146 2.62 8.94 12.69
N VAL A 147 3.85 9.47 12.75
CA VAL A 147 5.07 8.65 12.60
C VAL A 147 5.33 7.88 13.88
N CYS A 148 5.48 6.56 13.76
CA CYS A 148 5.70 5.64 14.88
C CYS A 148 7.01 4.87 14.71
N GLY A 149 7.48 4.22 15.78
CA GLY A 149 8.65 3.35 15.70
C GLY A 149 9.95 4.02 16.13
N ASP A 150 11.04 3.65 15.47
CA ASP A 150 12.32 4.35 15.56
C ASP A 150 12.38 5.36 14.39
N PRO A 151 12.46 6.67 14.66
CA PRO A 151 12.50 7.68 13.61
C PRO A 151 13.90 7.86 12.99
N PHE A 152 14.93 7.15 13.47
CA PHE A 152 16.32 7.25 13.03
C PHE A 152 16.89 5.94 12.50
#